data_AF-A0A6N9IYN0-F1
#
_entry.id   AF-A0A6N9IYN0-F1
#
_cell.length_a   1.000
_cell.length_b   1.000
_cell.length_c   1.000
_cell.angle_alpha   90.00
_cell.angle_beta   90.00
_cell.angle_gamma   90.00
#
_symmetry.space_group_name_H-M   'P 1'
#
loop_
_entity.id
_entity.type
_entity.pdbx_description
1 polymer ?
#
loop_
_entity_poly.entity_id
_entity_poly.type
_entity_poly.pdbx_seq_one_letter_code
_entity_poly.pdbx_strand_id
1 'polypeptide(L)'
;MIHRLCRFCSSGSAINAVETIPHAISIIGSSHLNDLVLSTCIIGRFKNISPKAIDMRLFWEHSIATGISAKIIARFLDMLNFEGIFVGDLLHDIGRLIICLNTPEKFSEIFLKAETEEISLLEAEKKILGFSHEKVGEELLRRWQLPKIHQETVGYHHNPVEAPLFDKEAAVVNVANDMSKSMTLGSSGELRSSEYNDKVLGLLGIENKESLLSIIDEVQDEYQAILETFLTTQN
;
A
#
# COMPACT_ATOMS: atom_id res chain seq x y z
N MET A 1 -18.28 9.14 15.58
CA MET A 1 -17.51 7.98 15.08
C MET A 1 -16.02 8.07 15.42
N ILE A 2 -15.37 9.24 15.25
CA ILE A 2 -13.95 9.48 15.59
C ILE A 2 -13.60 9.23 17.07
N HIS A 3 -14.52 9.55 17.99
CA HIS A 3 -14.30 9.41 19.44
C HIS A 3 -14.07 7.99 19.98
N ARG A 4 -14.38 6.92 19.23
CA ARG A 4 -14.14 5.53 19.68
C ARG A 4 -12.76 4.99 19.26
N LEU A 5 -12.10 5.59 18.28
CA LEU A 5 -10.77 5.20 17.80
C LEU A 5 -9.64 5.85 18.63
N CYS A 6 -9.82 7.07 19.14
CA CYS A 6 -8.77 7.82 19.84
C CYS A 6 -8.48 7.41 21.30
N ARG A 7 -9.24 6.50 21.92
CA ARG A 7 -9.16 6.27 23.39
C ARG A 7 -7.98 5.41 23.89
N PHE A 8 -6.94 5.19 23.10
CA PHE A 8 -5.81 4.31 23.49
C PHE A 8 -4.41 4.85 23.19
N CYS A 9 -4.28 6.10 22.74
CA CYS A 9 -2.99 6.71 22.39
C CYS A 9 -2.36 7.44 23.58
N SER A 10 -1.72 6.72 24.50
CA SER A 10 -0.80 7.34 25.47
C SER A 10 0.17 6.34 26.09
N SER A 11 1.31 6.11 25.43
CA SER A 11 2.63 5.92 26.07
C SER A 11 3.71 5.53 25.04
N GLY A 12 4.83 6.26 25.00
CA GLY A 12 6.15 5.65 24.74
C GLY A 12 6.80 5.92 23.38
N SER A 13 7.95 6.59 23.46
CA SER A 13 8.82 7.18 22.44
C SER A 13 9.52 6.20 21.48
N ALA A 14 9.47 6.53 20.19
CA ALA A 14 10.50 6.32 19.16
C ALA A 14 10.04 7.19 17.97
N ILE A 15 10.53 8.42 17.97
CA ILE A 15 10.10 9.58 17.18
C ILE A 15 11.17 9.80 16.12
N ASN A 16 10.77 9.87 14.85
CA ASN A 16 11.40 10.59 13.74
C ASN A 16 10.99 10.01 12.37
N ALA A 17 10.79 8.69 12.23
CA ALA A 17 10.27 8.09 10.98
C ALA A 17 8.74 7.99 10.94
N VAL A 18 8.10 7.92 12.12
CA VAL A 18 6.65 7.77 12.26
C VAL A 18 5.91 9.12 12.17
N GLU A 19 6.61 10.24 12.38
CA GLU A 19 6.02 11.58 12.30
C GLU A 19 5.97 12.13 10.86
N THR A 20 6.78 11.58 9.94
CA THR A 20 6.90 12.05 8.56
C THR A 20 5.82 11.48 7.64
N ILE A 21 5.39 10.23 7.83
CA ILE A 21 4.36 9.57 6.99
C ILE A 21 2.99 10.26 7.10
N PRO A 22 2.48 10.59 8.31
CA PRO A 22 1.30 11.44 8.47
C PRO A 22 1.42 12.84 7.86
N HIS A 23 2.61 13.32 7.54
CA HIS A 23 2.78 14.61 6.88
C HIS A 23 2.90 14.43 5.35
N ALA A 24 3.49 13.32 4.88
CA ALA A 24 3.44 12.90 3.46
C ALA A 24 2.03 12.74 2.95
N ILE A 25 1.19 12.08 3.74
CA ILE A 25 -0.20 11.85 3.38
C ILE A 25 -1.00 13.17 3.33
N SER A 26 -0.62 14.21 4.09
CA SER A 26 -1.36 15.49 4.10
C SER A 26 -1.00 16.38 2.90
N ILE A 27 0.23 16.24 2.41
CA ILE A 27 0.74 16.94 1.21
C ILE A 27 0.16 16.31 -0.06
N ILE A 28 -0.04 14.99 -0.10
CA ILE A 28 -0.52 14.27 -1.29
C ILE A 28 -2.02 14.54 -1.58
N GLY A 29 -2.82 14.87 -0.57
CA GLY A 29 -4.23 15.25 -0.72
C GLY A 29 -4.83 15.87 0.54
N SER A 30 -5.19 17.15 0.48
CA SER A 30 -5.63 17.98 1.62
C SER A 30 -7.10 17.80 2.04
N SER A 31 -7.89 16.96 1.36
CA SER A 31 -9.31 16.69 1.67
C SER A 31 -9.53 15.58 2.71
N HIS A 32 -8.47 14.88 3.16
CA HIS A 32 -8.56 13.62 3.89
C HIS A 32 -7.89 13.64 5.28
N LEU A 33 -8.15 14.66 6.09
CA LEU A 33 -7.67 14.74 7.48
C LEU A 33 -8.04 13.49 8.30
N ASN A 34 -9.19 12.86 8.02
CA ASN A 34 -9.60 11.62 8.68
C ASN A 34 -8.70 10.43 8.29
N ASP A 35 -8.28 10.34 7.04
CA ASP A 35 -7.43 9.24 6.56
C ASP A 35 -5.99 9.43 7.03
N LEU A 36 -5.57 10.68 7.16
CA LEU A 36 -4.34 11.06 7.85
C LEU A 36 -4.31 10.58 9.29
N VAL A 37 -5.37 10.90 10.03
CA VAL A 37 -5.53 10.55 11.45
C VAL A 37 -5.62 9.03 11.61
N LEU A 38 -6.39 8.35 10.75
CA LEU A 38 -6.47 6.88 10.71
C LEU A 38 -5.09 6.27 10.47
N SER A 39 -4.37 6.71 9.44
CA SER A 39 -3.05 6.20 9.09
C SER A 39 -2.06 6.41 10.23
N THR A 40 -2.07 7.58 10.86
CA THR A 40 -1.23 7.88 12.04
C THR A 40 -1.54 6.95 13.21
N CYS A 41 -2.82 6.73 13.50
CA CYS A 41 -3.25 5.81 14.56
C CYS A 41 -2.88 4.36 14.27
N ILE A 42 -2.87 3.97 12.99
CA ILE A 42 -2.53 2.63 12.51
C ILE A 42 -1.02 2.40 12.62
N ILE A 43 -0.18 3.32 12.13
CA ILE A 43 1.29 3.22 12.17
C ILE A 43 1.80 2.99 13.58
N GLY A 44 1.23 3.68 14.58
CA GLY A 44 1.62 3.54 15.98
C GLY A 44 1.45 2.13 16.56
N ARG A 45 0.60 1.28 15.97
CA ARG A 45 0.35 -0.10 16.45
C ARG A 45 1.38 -1.12 15.97
N PHE A 46 2.17 -0.78 14.95
CA PHE A 46 3.12 -1.69 14.31
C PHE A 46 4.57 -1.47 14.76
N LYS A 47 4.79 -0.62 15.77
CA LYS A 47 6.13 -0.30 16.31
C LYS A 47 6.92 -1.51 16.85
N ASN A 48 6.23 -2.61 17.17
CA ASN A 48 6.84 -3.83 17.70
C ASN A 48 7.20 -4.86 16.63
N ILE A 49 7.01 -4.56 15.34
CA ILE A 49 7.50 -5.41 14.26
C ILE A 49 9.02 -5.30 14.21
N SER A 50 9.70 -6.45 14.24
CA SER A 50 11.15 -6.51 14.09
C SER A 50 11.56 -5.97 12.72
N PRO A 51 12.56 -5.07 12.63
CA PRO A 51 13.11 -4.61 11.36
C PRO A 51 13.67 -5.74 10.48
N LYS A 52 14.01 -6.89 11.08
CA LYS A 52 14.43 -8.10 10.35
C LYS A 52 13.27 -8.79 9.63
N ALA A 53 12.04 -8.56 10.06
CA ALA A 53 10.84 -9.12 9.44
C ALA A 53 10.28 -8.15 8.40
N ILE A 54 10.06 -6.88 8.78
CA ILE A 54 9.65 -5.81 7.87
C ILE A 54 10.37 -4.54 8.30
N ASP A 55 11.11 -3.92 7.38
CA ASP A 55 11.58 -2.54 7.58
C ASP A 55 10.38 -1.60 7.42
N MET A 56 9.90 -1.09 8.55
CA MET A 56 8.71 -0.24 8.58
C MET A 56 8.89 1.06 7.77
N ARG A 57 10.11 1.60 7.66
CA ARG A 57 10.34 2.78 6.81
C ARG A 57 10.12 2.41 5.36
N LEU A 58 10.78 1.34 4.88
CA LEU A 58 10.63 0.88 3.49
C LEU A 58 9.18 0.49 3.17
N PHE A 59 8.46 -0.10 4.12
CA PHE A 59 7.05 -0.46 3.97
C PHE A 59 6.16 0.76 3.69
N TRP A 60 6.35 1.83 4.46
CA TRP A 60 5.56 3.05 4.29
C TRP A 60 6.02 3.88 3.09
N GLU A 61 7.32 3.91 2.78
CA GLU A 61 7.83 4.49 1.53
C GLU A 61 7.17 3.83 0.31
N HIS A 62 7.06 2.50 0.31
CA HIS A 62 6.34 1.75 -0.73
C HIS A 62 4.85 2.09 -0.80
N SER A 63 4.20 2.18 0.36
CA SER A 63 2.77 2.53 0.43
C SER A 63 2.51 3.96 -0.09
N ILE A 64 3.40 4.90 0.23
CA ILE A 64 3.35 6.29 -0.27
C ILE A 64 3.59 6.34 -1.77
N ALA A 65 4.64 5.66 -2.26
CA ALA A 65 4.94 5.57 -3.68
C ALA A 65 3.76 4.99 -4.46
N THR A 66 3.14 3.93 -3.95
CA THR A 66 1.95 3.31 -4.56
C THR A 66 0.77 4.28 -4.59
N GLY A 67 0.53 5.04 -3.52
CA GLY A 67 -0.52 6.07 -3.49
C GLY A 67 -0.28 7.21 -4.49
N ILE A 68 0.96 7.65 -4.65
CA ILE A 68 1.35 8.67 -5.65
C ILE A 68 1.15 8.11 -7.07
N SER A 69 1.64 6.90 -7.33
CA SER A 69 1.45 6.21 -8.62
C SER A 69 -0.01 6.07 -8.97
N ALA A 70 -0.85 5.60 -8.04
CA ALA A 70 -2.27 5.45 -8.27
C ALA A 70 -2.93 6.79 -8.64
N LYS A 71 -2.57 7.87 -7.94
CA LYS A 71 -3.07 9.23 -8.19
C LYS A 71 -2.73 9.73 -9.58
N ILE A 72 -1.48 9.56 -9.99
CA ILE A 72 -1.03 9.99 -11.32
C ILE A 72 -1.71 9.13 -12.40
N ILE A 73 -1.76 7.81 -12.22
CA ILE A 73 -2.43 6.88 -13.16
C ILE A 73 -3.89 7.27 -13.35
N ALA A 74 -4.64 7.47 -12.27
CA ALA A 74 -6.05 7.78 -12.38
C ALA A 74 -6.35 9.15 -12.99
N ARG A 75 -5.49 10.14 -12.73
CA ARG A 75 -5.55 11.43 -13.42
C ARG A 75 -5.26 11.28 -14.90
N PHE A 76 -4.27 10.47 -15.27
CA PHE A 76 -3.97 10.14 -16.67
C PHE A 76 -5.16 9.47 -17.37
N LEU A 77 -5.94 8.67 -16.64
CA LEU A 77 -7.13 7.97 -17.14
C LEU A 77 -8.44 8.75 -17.01
N ASP A 78 -8.41 10.00 -16.54
CA ASP A 78 -9.59 10.85 -16.28
C ASP A 78 -10.67 10.14 -15.41
N MET A 79 -10.22 9.38 -14.41
CA MET A 79 -11.12 8.65 -13.50
C MET A 79 -11.79 9.60 -12.50
N LEU A 80 -13.11 9.77 -12.64
CA LEU A 80 -13.94 10.49 -11.68
C LEU A 80 -13.92 9.78 -10.31
N ASN A 81 -13.85 10.55 -9.22
CA ASN A 81 -13.84 10.07 -7.82
C ASN A 81 -12.59 9.32 -7.34
N PHE A 82 -11.44 9.45 -8.03
CA PHE A 82 -10.19 8.83 -7.58
C PHE A 82 -9.74 9.27 -6.18
N GLU A 83 -10.09 10.49 -5.74
CA GLU A 83 -9.76 10.98 -4.41
C GLU A 83 -10.15 9.99 -3.29
N GLY A 84 -11.21 9.21 -3.50
CA GLY A 84 -11.68 8.19 -2.58
C GLY A 84 -10.96 6.84 -2.65
N ILE A 85 -9.85 6.67 -3.37
CA ILE A 85 -9.10 5.39 -3.38
C ILE A 85 -7.74 5.45 -2.73
N PHE A 86 -7.20 6.66 -2.51
CA PHE A 86 -5.90 6.91 -1.89
C PHE A 86 -5.67 6.14 -0.57
N VAL A 87 -6.72 6.03 0.26
CA VAL A 87 -6.67 5.28 1.53
C VAL A 87 -6.46 3.78 1.28
N GLY A 88 -7.10 3.24 0.25
CA GLY A 88 -6.91 1.86 -0.18
C GLY A 88 -5.49 1.64 -0.67
N ASP A 89 -4.95 2.59 -1.43
CA ASP A 89 -3.58 2.53 -1.97
C ASP A 89 -2.54 2.56 -0.85
N LEU A 90 -2.74 3.39 0.16
CA LEU A 90 -1.83 3.45 1.30
C LEU A 90 -1.92 2.19 2.19
N LEU A 91 -3.08 1.55 2.24
CA LEU A 91 -3.35 0.40 3.12
C LEU A 91 -3.31 -0.94 2.40
N HIS A 92 -2.94 -1.00 1.11
CA HIS A 92 -3.04 -2.20 0.29
C HIS A 92 -2.29 -3.41 0.91
N ASP A 93 -1.11 -3.17 1.49
CA ASP A 93 -0.30 -4.21 2.11
C ASP A 93 -0.47 -4.30 3.63
N ILE A 94 -1.46 -3.62 4.23
CA ILE A 94 -1.65 -3.60 5.70
C ILE A 94 -1.86 -5.00 6.29
N GLY A 95 -2.41 -5.92 5.51
CA GLY A 95 -2.59 -7.32 5.91
C GLY A 95 -1.27 -8.03 6.23
N ARG A 96 -0.15 -7.64 5.59
CA ARG A 96 1.18 -8.20 5.90
C ARG A 96 1.62 -7.84 7.30
N LEU A 97 1.37 -6.60 7.73
CA LEU A 97 1.69 -6.18 9.10
C LEU A 97 0.88 -6.97 10.14
N ILE A 98 -0.38 -7.26 9.84
CA ILE A 98 -1.25 -8.09 10.71
C ILE A 98 -0.73 -9.52 10.79
N ILE A 99 -0.37 -10.14 9.65
CA ILE A 99 0.21 -11.50 9.62
C ILE A 99 1.52 -11.52 10.42
N CYS A 100 2.40 -10.56 10.20
CA CYS A 100 3.68 -10.47 10.91
C CYS A 100 3.50 -10.34 12.42
N LEU A 101 2.55 -9.53 12.89
CA LEU A 101 2.31 -9.33 14.33
C LEU A 101 1.71 -10.56 15.01
N ASN A 102 0.79 -11.26 14.34
CA ASN A 102 0.02 -12.34 14.97
C ASN A 102 0.70 -13.70 14.82
N THR A 103 1.48 -13.90 13.75
CA THR A 103 2.13 -15.18 13.45
C THR A 103 3.56 -14.95 12.92
N PRO A 104 4.48 -14.40 13.73
CA PRO A 104 5.82 -14.05 13.28
C PRO A 104 6.62 -15.26 12.75
N GLU A 105 6.46 -16.44 13.37
CA GLU A 105 7.12 -17.67 12.90
C GLU A 105 6.66 -18.08 11.50
N LYS A 106 5.34 -18.07 11.24
CA LYS A 106 4.80 -18.35 9.90
C LYS A 106 5.17 -17.28 8.90
N PHE A 107 5.26 -16.03 9.34
CA PHE A 107 5.70 -14.94 8.48
C PHE A 107 7.14 -15.19 8.01
N SER A 108 8.06 -15.59 8.90
CA SER A 108 9.41 -16.00 8.50
C SER A 108 9.43 -17.21 7.55
N GLU A 109 8.56 -18.20 7.77
CA GLU A 109 8.40 -19.35 6.88
C GLU A 109 7.95 -18.95 5.47
N ILE A 110 7.07 -17.95 5.35
CA ILE A 110 6.61 -17.41 4.06
C ILE A 110 7.79 -16.87 3.25
N PHE A 111 8.67 -16.05 3.84
CA PHE A 111 9.85 -15.53 3.14
C PHE A 111 10.79 -16.65 2.70
N LEU A 112 11.08 -17.58 3.62
CA LEU A 112 11.95 -18.70 3.31
C LEU A 112 11.37 -19.55 2.17
N LYS A 113 10.05 -19.77 2.15
CA LYS A 113 9.38 -20.52 1.10
C LYS A 113 9.39 -19.79 -0.25
N ALA A 114 9.13 -18.49 -0.26
CA ALA A 114 9.19 -17.67 -1.46
C ALA A 114 10.60 -17.68 -2.09
N GLU A 115 11.63 -17.58 -1.25
CA GLU A 115 13.02 -17.65 -1.69
C GLU A 115 13.38 -19.06 -2.21
N THR A 116 13.09 -20.10 -1.43
CA THR A 116 13.50 -21.48 -1.76
C THR A 116 12.75 -22.10 -2.93
N GLU A 117 11.47 -21.77 -3.14
CA GLU A 117 10.66 -22.29 -4.25
C GLU A 117 10.59 -21.34 -5.44
N GLU A 118 11.27 -20.20 -5.37
CA GLU A 118 11.27 -19.18 -6.42
C GLU A 118 9.87 -18.64 -6.79
N ILE A 119 8.96 -18.58 -5.81
CA ILE A 119 7.58 -18.09 -5.98
C ILE A 119 7.40 -16.69 -5.42
N SER A 120 6.27 -16.04 -5.73
CA SER A 120 5.91 -14.75 -5.11
C SER A 120 5.58 -14.91 -3.62
N LEU A 121 5.71 -13.85 -2.82
CA LEU A 121 5.25 -13.90 -1.43
C LEU A 121 3.76 -14.17 -1.33
N LEU A 122 2.96 -13.67 -2.28
CA LEU A 122 1.53 -13.96 -2.33
C LEU A 122 1.24 -15.46 -2.45
N GLU A 123 1.98 -16.17 -3.31
CA GLU A 123 1.86 -17.62 -3.45
C GLU A 123 2.34 -18.35 -2.20
N ALA A 124 3.44 -17.90 -1.60
CA ALA A 124 3.95 -18.47 -0.36
C ALA A 124 2.97 -18.29 0.83
N GLU A 125 2.36 -17.10 0.96
CA GLU A 125 1.29 -16.84 1.93
C GLU A 125 0.13 -17.83 1.76
N LYS A 126 -0.36 -18.01 0.52
CA LYS A 126 -1.44 -18.95 0.23
C LYS A 126 -1.04 -20.39 0.57
N LYS A 127 0.20 -20.81 0.28
CA LYS A 127 0.70 -22.16 0.60
C LYS A 127 0.86 -22.41 2.11
N ILE A 128 1.32 -21.42 2.89
CA ILE A 128 1.60 -21.58 4.34
C ILE A 128 0.37 -21.30 5.21
N LEU A 129 -0.43 -20.29 4.85
CA LEU A 129 -1.56 -19.82 5.66
C LEU A 129 -2.92 -20.28 5.15
N GLY A 130 -3.03 -20.61 3.85
CA GLY A 130 -4.32 -20.84 3.19
C GLY A 130 -5.08 -19.56 2.81
N PHE A 131 -4.49 -18.38 3.05
CA PHE A 131 -5.04 -17.07 2.71
C PHE A 131 -3.90 -16.07 2.42
N SER A 132 -4.22 -14.92 1.81
CA SER A 132 -3.26 -13.85 1.49
C SER A 132 -3.39 -12.63 2.39
N HIS A 133 -2.36 -11.78 2.38
CA HIS A 133 -2.41 -10.46 3.02
C HIS A 133 -3.57 -9.60 2.51
N GLU A 134 -3.91 -9.69 1.23
CA GLU A 134 -5.04 -8.96 0.61
C GLU A 134 -6.34 -9.24 1.36
N LYS A 135 -6.61 -10.52 1.66
CA LYS A 135 -7.84 -10.94 2.35
C LYS A 135 -7.82 -10.58 3.83
N VAL A 136 -6.65 -10.57 4.46
CA VAL A 136 -6.48 -10.06 5.82
C VAL A 136 -6.74 -8.54 5.86
N GLY A 137 -6.24 -7.81 4.87
CA GLY A 137 -6.46 -6.37 4.70
C GLY A 137 -7.93 -6.04 4.45
N GLU A 138 -8.57 -6.70 3.49
CA GLU A 138 -10.01 -6.54 3.19
C GLU A 138 -10.87 -6.73 4.45
N GLU A 139 -10.62 -7.80 5.20
CA GLU A 139 -11.36 -8.10 6.44
C GLU A 139 -11.08 -7.06 7.54
N LEU A 140 -9.85 -6.54 7.65
CA LEU A 140 -9.51 -5.46 8.58
C LEU A 140 -10.30 -4.18 8.26
N LEU A 141 -10.29 -3.78 6.99
CA LEU A 141 -10.98 -2.59 6.50
C LEU A 141 -12.51 -2.70 6.67
N ARG A 142 -13.06 -3.91 6.45
CA ARG A 142 -14.46 -4.23 6.73
C ARG A 142 -14.81 -4.06 8.21
N ARG A 143 -13.95 -4.53 9.11
CA ARG A 143 -14.14 -4.37 10.57
C ARG A 143 -14.02 -2.91 11.01
N TRP A 144 -13.20 -2.12 10.34
CA TRP A 144 -13.12 -0.68 10.53
C TRP A 144 -14.28 0.10 9.91
N GLN A 145 -15.18 -0.59 9.19
CA GLN A 145 -16.33 0.00 8.50
C GLN A 145 -15.92 1.06 7.47
N LEU A 146 -14.75 0.87 6.84
CA LEU A 146 -14.34 1.73 5.73
C LEU A 146 -15.20 1.48 4.49
N PRO A 147 -15.38 2.49 3.61
CA PRO A 147 -16.11 2.34 2.34
C PRO A 147 -15.71 1.10 1.54
N LYS A 148 -16.69 0.52 0.81
CA LYS A 148 -16.51 -0.75 0.07
C LYS A 148 -15.41 -0.67 -1.00
N ILE A 149 -15.22 0.51 -1.59
CA ILE A 149 -14.14 0.82 -2.53
C ILE A 149 -12.77 0.46 -1.95
N HIS A 150 -12.45 0.90 -0.72
CA HIS A 150 -11.17 0.56 -0.08
C HIS A 150 -11.06 -0.93 0.26
N GLN A 151 -12.17 -1.54 0.69
CA GLN A 151 -12.16 -2.98 1.00
C GLN A 151 -11.81 -3.80 -0.25
N GLU A 152 -12.39 -3.45 -1.40
CA GLU A 152 -12.15 -4.17 -2.65
C GLU A 152 -10.79 -3.82 -3.26
N THR A 153 -10.36 -2.55 -3.25
CA THR A 153 -9.02 -2.20 -3.74
C THR A 153 -7.96 -2.96 -2.96
N VAL A 154 -8.02 -2.98 -1.62
CA VAL A 154 -7.09 -3.78 -0.81
C VAL A 154 -7.27 -5.29 -1.01
N GLY A 155 -8.50 -5.78 -1.12
CA GLY A 155 -8.79 -7.21 -1.19
C GLY A 155 -8.51 -7.89 -2.52
N TYR A 156 -8.39 -7.12 -3.60
CA TYR A 156 -8.25 -7.62 -4.96
C TYR A 156 -7.08 -6.99 -5.72
N HIS A 157 -6.18 -6.24 -5.07
CA HIS A 157 -5.10 -5.56 -5.78
C HIS A 157 -4.08 -6.48 -6.47
N HIS A 158 -3.96 -7.78 -6.16
CA HIS A 158 -3.18 -8.72 -6.99
C HIS A 158 -4.04 -9.45 -8.04
N ASN A 159 -5.37 -9.37 -7.95
CA ASN A 159 -6.27 -9.92 -8.96
C ASN A 159 -7.52 -9.03 -9.21
N PRO A 160 -7.34 -7.84 -9.81
CA PRO A 160 -8.40 -6.84 -9.93
C PRO A 160 -9.63 -7.30 -10.72
N VAL A 161 -9.43 -8.22 -11.68
CA VAL A 161 -10.51 -8.77 -12.52
C VAL A 161 -11.57 -9.54 -11.72
N GLU A 162 -11.27 -9.94 -10.48
CA GLU A 162 -12.21 -10.60 -9.58
C GLU A 162 -12.92 -9.64 -8.62
N ALA A 163 -12.59 -8.34 -8.64
CA ALA A 163 -13.25 -7.36 -7.78
C ALA A 163 -14.73 -7.18 -8.22
N PRO A 164 -15.70 -7.31 -7.30
CA PRO A 164 -17.13 -7.28 -7.67
C PRO A 164 -17.68 -5.93 -8.14
N LEU A 165 -17.21 -4.83 -7.57
CA LEU A 165 -17.78 -3.49 -7.76
C LEU A 165 -16.73 -2.47 -8.23
N PHE A 166 -15.47 -2.65 -7.85
CA PHE A 166 -14.40 -1.65 -8.03
C PHE A 166 -13.16 -2.27 -8.71
N ASP A 167 -13.37 -2.96 -9.84
CA ASP A 167 -12.32 -3.63 -10.62
C ASP A 167 -11.32 -2.67 -11.25
N LYS A 168 -11.79 -1.52 -11.76
CA LYS A 168 -10.92 -0.48 -12.31
C LYS A 168 -10.07 0.16 -11.22
N GLU A 169 -10.64 0.46 -10.07
CA GLU A 169 -9.90 1.03 -8.95
C GLU A 169 -8.88 0.04 -8.40
N ALA A 170 -9.25 -1.24 -8.24
CA ALA A 170 -8.30 -2.29 -7.89
C ALA A 170 -7.19 -2.45 -8.94
N ALA A 171 -7.51 -2.26 -10.22
CA ALA A 171 -6.55 -2.29 -11.32
C ALA A 171 -5.56 -1.13 -11.26
N VAL A 172 -6.02 0.07 -10.88
CA VAL A 172 -5.12 1.20 -10.63
C VAL A 172 -4.15 0.87 -9.49
N VAL A 173 -4.62 0.31 -8.37
CA VAL A 173 -3.76 -0.09 -7.25
C VAL A 173 -2.75 -1.15 -7.67
N ASN A 174 -3.17 -2.13 -8.48
CA ASN A 174 -2.31 -3.18 -9.01
C ASN A 174 -1.16 -2.58 -9.84
N VAL A 175 -1.48 -1.76 -10.84
CA VAL A 175 -0.49 -1.13 -11.71
C VAL A 175 0.42 -0.19 -10.92
N ALA A 176 -0.13 0.56 -9.96
CA ALA A 176 0.63 1.45 -9.09
C ALA A 176 1.64 0.69 -8.20
N ASN A 177 1.23 -0.46 -7.67
CA ASN A 177 2.08 -1.33 -6.86
C ASN A 177 3.24 -1.90 -7.70
N ASP A 178 2.92 -2.45 -8.86
CA ASP A 178 3.93 -2.97 -9.80
C ASP A 178 4.90 -1.88 -10.27
N MET A 179 4.38 -0.68 -10.54
CA MET A 179 5.18 0.49 -10.90
C MET A 179 6.14 0.87 -9.77
N SER A 180 5.64 0.99 -8.54
CA SER A 180 6.46 1.32 -7.35
C SER A 180 7.57 0.30 -7.11
N LYS A 181 7.27 -1.01 -7.28
CA LYS A 181 8.27 -2.08 -7.22
C LYS A 181 9.31 -1.96 -8.32
N SER A 182 8.89 -1.68 -9.56
CA SER A 182 9.80 -1.54 -10.71
C SER A 182 10.78 -0.38 -10.56
N MET A 183 10.34 0.69 -9.89
CA MET A 183 11.16 1.85 -9.56
C MET A 183 11.96 1.69 -8.26
N THR A 184 11.83 0.54 -7.57
CA THR A 184 12.48 0.27 -6.27
C THR A 184 12.16 1.29 -5.18
N LEU A 185 10.94 1.84 -5.19
CA LEU A 185 10.50 2.83 -4.20
C LEU A 185 9.93 2.11 -2.98
N GLY A 186 10.77 1.99 -1.94
CA GLY A 186 10.45 1.24 -0.72
C GLY A 186 10.35 -0.27 -0.96
N SER A 187 9.84 -1.00 0.03
CA SER A 187 9.53 -2.43 -0.08
C SER A 187 8.51 -2.86 0.96
N SER A 188 7.53 -3.67 0.56
CA SER A 188 6.65 -4.39 1.48
C SER A 188 7.14 -5.79 1.84
N GLY A 189 8.41 -6.09 1.54
CA GLY A 189 9.04 -7.39 1.68
C GLY A 189 9.11 -8.19 0.38
N GLU A 190 8.34 -7.82 -0.65
CA GLU A 190 8.44 -8.47 -1.97
C GLU A 190 9.75 -8.09 -2.65
N LEU A 191 10.50 -9.09 -3.11
CA LEU A 191 11.80 -8.94 -3.75
C LEU A 191 11.71 -9.07 -5.27
N ARG A 192 10.61 -9.64 -5.77
CA ARG A 192 10.38 -9.84 -7.20
C ARG A 192 9.42 -8.79 -7.75
N SER A 193 9.83 -8.12 -8.83
CA SER A 193 8.90 -7.34 -9.64
C SER A 193 8.08 -8.28 -10.53
N SER A 194 6.80 -7.97 -10.69
CA SER A 194 5.92 -8.56 -11.70
C SER A 194 5.93 -7.71 -12.96
N GLU A 195 5.79 -8.34 -14.11
CA GLU A 195 5.42 -7.62 -15.33
C GLU A 195 3.96 -7.18 -15.24
N TYR A 196 3.64 -6.01 -15.81
CA TYR A 196 2.26 -5.55 -15.90
C TYR A 196 1.38 -6.55 -16.64
N ASN A 197 0.29 -6.96 -15.99
CA ASN A 197 -0.66 -7.92 -16.54
C ASN A 197 -1.54 -7.28 -17.62
N ASP A 198 -1.48 -7.80 -18.84
CA ASP A 198 -2.23 -7.25 -19.99
C ASP A 198 -3.76 -7.20 -19.77
N LYS A 199 -4.32 -8.15 -19.01
CA LYS A 199 -5.75 -8.13 -18.67
C LYS A 199 -6.08 -6.96 -17.73
N VAL A 200 -5.19 -6.67 -16.79
CA VAL A 200 -5.35 -5.55 -15.85
C VAL A 200 -5.20 -4.23 -16.59
N LEU A 201 -4.19 -4.10 -17.46
CA LEU A 201 -4.04 -2.93 -18.32
C LEU A 201 -5.27 -2.73 -19.23
N GLY A 202 -5.85 -3.82 -19.73
CA GLY A 202 -7.10 -3.80 -20.49
C GLY A 202 -8.30 -3.25 -19.72
N LEU A 203 -8.41 -3.49 -18.40
CA LEU A 203 -9.46 -2.88 -17.56
C LEU A 203 -9.35 -1.34 -17.51
N LEU A 204 -8.13 -0.84 -17.61
CA LEU A 204 -7.81 0.59 -17.58
C LEU A 204 -7.80 1.23 -18.97
N GLY A 205 -7.99 0.46 -20.05
CA GLY A 205 -7.87 0.96 -21.42
C GLY A 205 -6.45 1.32 -21.83
N ILE A 206 -5.44 0.79 -21.13
CA ILE A 206 -4.02 1.02 -21.44
C ILE A 206 -3.57 -0.05 -22.46
N GLU A 207 -3.55 0.33 -23.74
CA GLU A 207 -3.17 -0.59 -24.83
C GLU A 207 -1.66 -0.62 -25.09
N ASN A 208 -0.96 0.51 -24.88
CA ASN A 208 0.48 0.63 -25.09
C ASN A 208 1.20 0.82 -23.76
N LYS A 209 2.06 -0.13 -23.38
CA LYS A 209 2.88 -0.04 -22.14
C LYS A 209 3.83 1.16 -22.15
N GLU A 210 4.21 1.69 -23.32
CA GLU A 210 5.03 2.91 -23.41
C GLU A 210 4.32 4.13 -22.84
N SER A 211 2.97 4.15 -22.79
CA SER A 211 2.25 5.27 -22.15
C SER A 211 2.47 5.31 -20.64
N LEU A 212 2.95 4.23 -20.03
CA LEU A 212 3.32 4.21 -18.62
C LEU A 212 4.66 4.91 -18.37
N LEU A 213 5.51 5.11 -19.38
CA LEU A 213 6.82 5.74 -19.19
C LEU A 213 6.70 7.19 -18.72
N SER A 214 5.79 7.98 -19.32
CA SER A 214 5.55 9.35 -18.86
C SER A 214 4.96 9.42 -17.45
N ILE A 215 4.20 8.39 -17.05
CA ILE A 215 3.65 8.27 -15.71
C ILE A 215 4.77 7.94 -14.71
N ILE A 216 5.69 7.04 -15.07
CA ILE A 216 6.84 6.68 -14.26
C ILE A 216 7.71 7.91 -13.97
N ASP A 217 8.02 8.71 -14.99
CA ASP A 217 8.81 9.94 -14.81
C ASP A 217 8.12 10.91 -13.83
N GLU A 218 6.81 11.13 -14.00
CA GLU A 218 6.04 12.01 -13.11
C GLU A 218 5.98 11.48 -11.67
N VAL A 219 5.84 10.16 -11.49
CA VAL A 219 5.87 9.53 -10.15
C VAL A 219 7.21 9.75 -9.47
N GLN A 220 8.32 9.59 -10.19
CA GLN A 220 9.65 9.79 -9.63
C GLN A 220 9.82 11.23 -9.14
N ASP A 221 9.40 12.21 -9.95
CA ASP A 221 9.47 13.63 -9.58
C ASP A 221 8.61 13.95 -8.34
N GLU A 222 7.34 13.52 -8.30
CA GLU A 222 6.45 13.77 -7.15
C GLU A 222 6.96 13.04 -5.89
N TYR A 223 7.47 11.81 -6.02
CA TYR A 223 8.05 11.05 -4.91
C TYR A 223 9.32 11.71 -4.34
N GLN A 224 10.23 12.19 -5.19
CA GLN A 224 11.44 12.89 -4.74
C GLN A 224 11.09 14.21 -4.04
N ALA A 225 10.18 15.01 -4.60
CA ALA A 225 9.74 16.26 -3.97
C ALA A 225 9.14 16.03 -2.57
N ILE A 226 8.37 14.95 -2.43
CA ILE A 226 7.82 14.48 -1.15
C ILE A 226 8.97 14.13 -0.20
N LEU A 227 9.90 13.24 -0.59
CA LEU A 227 11.06 12.88 0.24
C LEU A 227 11.92 14.08 0.68
N GLU A 228 12.21 15.01 -0.22
CA GLU A 228 13.00 16.21 0.09
C GLU A 228 12.31 17.10 1.12
N THR A 229 10.98 17.21 1.05
CA THR A 229 10.16 17.92 2.04
C THR A 229 10.28 17.26 3.43
N PHE A 230 10.45 15.93 3.50
CA PHE A 230 10.67 15.20 4.76
C PHE A 230 12.08 15.34 5.32
N LEU A 231 13.10 15.41 4.46
CA LEU A 231 14.49 15.53 4.88
C LEU A 231 14.86 16.96 5.32
N THR A 232 14.22 17.98 4.73
CA THR A 232 14.45 19.39 5.07
C THR A 232 13.75 19.83 6.34
N THR A 233 12.65 19.19 6.75
CA THR A 233 11.93 19.48 8.00
C THR A 233 12.59 18.93 9.27
N GLN A 234 13.73 18.23 9.15
CA GLN A 234 14.52 17.73 10.28
C GLN A 234 15.76 18.59 10.63
N ASN A 235 15.93 19.75 10.00
CA ASN A 235 17.01 20.71 10.30
C ASN A 235 16.47 22.01 10.92
#